data_AF-A0A087TNG0-F1
#
_entry.id   AF-A0A087TNG0-F1
#
_cell.length_a   1.000
_cell.length_b   1.000
_cell.length_c   1.000
_cell.angle_alpha   90.00
_cell.angle_beta   90.00
_cell.angle_gamma   90.00
#
_symmetry.space_group_name_H-M   'P 1'
#
loop_
_entity.id
_entity.type
_entity.pdbx_description
1 polymer ?
#
loop_
_entity_poly.entity_id
_entity_poly.type
_entity_poly.pdbx_seq_one_letter_code
_entity_poly.pdbx_strand_id
1 'polypeptide(L)'
;MQCEYYFFGLTGEQVNLVFNYFKTKMDIEAYGYNEICQEDWLEIYEVYPSGRERKLGRYCGRTAPGPIMSEVGVDAMKVILHTDDKGVASGFTATYEFFPAITRYVDCGRNISELTEGVLASPGFPGSYLPSLQVCNWFITVRPHHKILLSFLFFLIEGDPERRGCPGAVVRVYPELGEPPMELCGESLANHSREILSSSNIMKI
;
A
#
# COMPACT_ATOMS: atom_id res chain seq x y z
N MET A 1 -8.47 -3.05 23.87
CA MET A 1 -7.40 -4.07 23.91
C MET A 1 -6.45 -3.82 22.75
N GLN A 2 -5.15 -4.02 22.95
CA GLN A 2 -4.14 -3.83 21.91
C GLN A 2 -3.28 -5.08 21.79
N CYS A 3 -3.10 -5.57 20.57
CA CYS A 3 -2.22 -6.69 20.24
C CYS A 3 -1.18 -6.22 19.23
N GLU A 4 0.09 -6.50 19.49
CA GLU A 4 1.19 -6.14 18.61
C GLU A 4 1.90 -7.38 18.08
N TYR A 5 2.20 -7.36 16.79
CA TYR A 5 2.93 -8.42 16.08
C TYR A 5 4.15 -7.79 15.42
N TYR A 6 5.30 -8.41 15.61
CA TYR A 6 6.57 -7.97 15.01
C TYR A 6 7.13 -9.08 14.13
N PHE A 7 7.53 -8.71 12.92
CA PHE A 7 8.15 -9.59 11.93
C PHE A 7 9.55 -9.07 11.65
N PHE A 8 10.55 -9.63 12.32
CA PHE A 8 11.95 -9.22 12.18
C PHE A 8 12.59 -9.96 11.00
N GLY A 9 13.11 -9.22 10.03
CA GLY A 9 13.92 -9.78 8.95
C GLY A 9 15.37 -9.94 9.39
N LEU A 10 16.12 -10.84 8.75
CA LEU A 10 17.57 -10.84 8.90
C LEU A 10 18.20 -9.67 8.14
N THR A 11 19.47 -9.39 8.40
CA THR A 11 20.22 -8.36 7.66
C THR A 11 20.16 -8.63 6.16
N GLY A 12 19.58 -7.68 5.43
CA GLY A 12 19.43 -7.79 3.98
C GLY A 12 18.21 -8.59 3.52
N GLU A 13 17.26 -8.88 4.41
CA GLU A 13 15.94 -9.39 4.04
C GLU A 13 14.88 -8.28 4.02
N GLN A 14 13.80 -8.51 3.27
CA GLN A 14 12.56 -7.74 3.31
C GLN A 14 11.43 -8.66 3.78
N VAL A 15 10.45 -8.06 4.44
CA VAL A 15 9.26 -8.76 4.94
C VAL A 15 8.08 -8.47 4.02
N ASN A 16 7.46 -9.51 3.50
CA ASN A 16 6.21 -9.44 2.76
C ASN A 16 5.04 -9.88 3.66
N LEU A 17 3.95 -9.11 3.67
CA LEU A 17 2.71 -9.41 4.41
C LEU A 17 1.53 -9.43 3.44
N VAL A 18 0.73 -10.49 3.48
CA VAL A 18 -0.49 -10.65 2.67
C VAL A 18 -1.65 -10.97 3.60
N PHE A 19 -2.68 -10.11 3.60
CA PHE A 19 -3.88 -10.31 4.41
C PHE A 19 -4.91 -11.13 3.63
N ASN A 20 -4.99 -12.43 3.92
CA ASN A 20 -5.89 -13.37 3.23
C ASN A 20 -7.36 -13.18 3.64
N TYR A 21 -7.58 -12.70 4.86
CA TYR A 21 -8.90 -12.38 5.39
C TYR A 21 -8.79 -11.15 6.29
N PHE A 22 -9.75 -10.23 6.19
CA PHE A 22 -9.78 -9.03 7.00
C PHE A 22 -11.22 -8.58 7.25
N LYS A 23 -11.61 -8.52 8.52
CA LYS A 23 -12.84 -7.88 8.95
C LYS A 23 -12.70 -7.37 10.38
N THR A 24 -12.66 -6.06 10.55
CA THR A 24 -12.81 -5.41 11.86
C THR A 24 -14.20 -4.81 12.00
N LYS A 25 -14.56 -4.43 13.24
CA LYS A 25 -15.84 -3.78 13.51
C LYS A 25 -15.80 -2.32 13.03
N MET A 26 -16.85 -1.92 12.31
CA MET A 26 -17.06 -0.58 11.80
C MET A 26 -18.56 -0.41 11.57
N ASP A 27 -19.17 0.62 12.16
CA ASP A 27 -20.61 0.84 12.09
C ASP A 27 -21.06 1.45 10.74
N ILE A 28 -20.13 2.09 10.02
CA ILE A 28 -20.37 2.66 8.71
C ILE A 28 -20.05 1.62 7.63
N GLU A 29 -21.01 1.32 6.75
CA GLU A 29 -20.76 0.54 5.53
C GLU A 29 -20.00 1.40 4.51
N ALA A 30 -18.71 1.61 4.76
CA ALA A 30 -17.81 2.36 3.91
C ALA A 30 -16.43 1.69 3.82
N TYR A 31 -15.62 2.23 2.90
CA TYR A 31 -14.21 1.91 2.79
C TYR A 31 -13.47 2.39 4.04
N GLY A 32 -12.91 1.45 4.82
CA GLY A 32 -12.23 1.73 6.07
C GLY A 32 -10.73 1.94 5.89
N TYR A 33 -10.31 3.17 5.58
CA TYR A 33 -8.88 3.50 5.44
C TYR A 33 -8.50 4.81 6.14
N ASN A 34 -7.34 4.82 6.79
CA ASN A 34 -6.76 5.93 7.56
C ASN A 34 -7.73 6.58 8.54
N GLU A 35 -8.04 7.87 8.37
CA GLU A 35 -8.79 8.68 9.34
C GLU A 35 -10.24 8.24 9.50
N ILE A 36 -10.77 7.44 8.57
CA ILE A 36 -12.11 6.87 8.69
C ILE A 36 -12.15 5.79 9.80
N CYS A 37 -11.00 5.17 10.10
CA CYS A 37 -10.88 4.09 11.06
C CYS A 37 -10.69 4.60 12.49
N GLN A 38 -11.81 4.76 13.19
CA GLN A 38 -11.87 5.29 14.57
C GLN A 38 -12.29 4.26 15.62
N GLU A 39 -12.87 3.13 15.20
CA GLU A 39 -13.32 2.05 16.09
C GLU A 39 -12.24 0.96 16.20
N ASP A 40 -12.51 -0.22 15.66
CA ASP A 40 -11.55 -1.31 15.58
C ASP A 40 -10.71 -1.18 14.32
N TRP A 41 -9.39 -1.15 14.48
CA TRP A 41 -8.49 -0.93 13.37
C TRP A 41 -7.22 -1.76 13.48
N LEU A 42 -6.58 -1.92 12.32
CA LEU A 42 -5.27 -2.50 12.18
C LEU A 42 -4.33 -1.44 11.59
N GLU A 43 -3.20 -1.19 12.25
CA GLU A 43 -2.13 -0.34 11.72
C GLU A 43 -0.90 -1.15 11.40
N ILE A 44 -0.18 -0.70 10.38
CA ILE A 44 1.03 -1.34 9.89
C ILE A 44 2.13 -0.31 9.84
N TYR A 45 3.30 -0.68 10.35
CA TYR A 45 4.47 0.16 10.46
C TYR A 45 5.71 -0.56 9.93
N GLU A 46 6.60 0.20 9.32
CA GLU A 46 8.00 -0.18 9.21
C GLU A 46 8.76 0.31 10.43
N VAL A 47 9.62 -0.54 10.98
CA VAL A 47 10.54 -0.23 12.07
C VAL A 47 11.95 -0.25 11.51
N TYR A 48 12.63 0.89 11.54
CA TYR A 48 14.01 1.03 11.06
C TYR A 48 15.02 0.67 12.16
N PRO A 49 16.28 0.36 11.81
CA PRO A 49 17.33 0.05 12.80
C PRO A 49 17.58 1.14 13.85
N SER A 50 17.21 2.40 13.55
CA SER A 50 17.28 3.51 14.51
C SER A 50 16.17 3.50 15.57
N GLY A 51 15.21 2.57 15.47
CA GLY A 51 13.97 2.57 16.26
C GLY A 51 12.89 3.52 15.72
N ARG A 52 13.15 4.24 14.61
CA ARG A 52 12.13 5.07 13.96
C ARG A 52 11.02 4.17 13.40
N GLU A 53 9.78 4.51 13.70
CA GLU A 53 8.60 3.88 13.09
C GLU A 53 8.03 4.75 11.97
N ARG A 54 7.61 4.13 10.86
CA ARG A 54 6.90 4.77 9.76
C ARG A 54 5.59 4.06 9.51
N LYS A 55 4.48 4.76 9.76
CA LYS A 55 3.13 4.25 9.50
C LYS A 55 2.92 4.07 8.00
N LEU A 56 2.48 2.89 7.59
CA LEU A 56 2.11 2.57 6.21
C LEU A 56 0.61 2.80 5.95
N GLY A 57 -0.22 2.60 6.97
CA GLY A 57 -1.66 2.83 6.88
C GLY A 57 -2.41 2.32 8.10
N ARG A 58 -3.66 2.74 8.22
CA ARG A 58 -4.65 2.21 9.17
C ARG A 58 -5.85 1.65 8.39
N TYR A 59 -6.32 0.48 8.77
CA TYR A 59 -7.35 -0.27 8.04
C TYR A 59 -8.45 -0.73 8.99
N CYS A 60 -9.69 -0.76 8.51
CA CYS A 60 -10.83 -1.21 9.30
C CYS A 60 -11.99 -1.71 8.42
N GLY A 61 -13.08 -2.20 9.01
CA GLY A 61 -14.23 -2.70 8.27
C GLY A 61 -13.84 -3.93 7.44
N ARG A 62 -14.17 -3.97 6.15
CA ARG A 62 -13.89 -5.10 5.24
C ARG A 62 -12.79 -4.82 4.21
N THR A 63 -12.03 -3.75 4.39
CA THR A 63 -11.02 -3.33 3.42
C THR A 63 -9.67 -3.91 3.78
N ALA A 64 -9.41 -5.14 3.34
CA ALA A 64 -8.10 -5.76 3.50
C ALA A 64 -7.02 -4.87 2.84
N PRO A 65 -5.89 -4.62 3.52
CA PRO A 65 -4.72 -4.04 2.88
C PRO A 65 -4.29 -4.90 1.68
N GLY A 66 -3.77 -4.28 0.62
CA GLY A 66 -3.08 -5.07 -0.39
C GLY A 66 -1.74 -5.63 0.08
N PRO A 67 -1.09 -6.54 -0.65
CA PRO A 67 0.22 -7.09 -0.28
C PRO A 67 1.23 -6.00 0.06
N ILE A 68 1.94 -6.12 1.19
CA ILE A 68 2.90 -5.11 1.67
C ILE A 68 4.29 -5.73 1.76
N MET A 69 5.22 -5.21 0.98
CA MET A 69 6.64 -5.50 1.13
C MET A 69 7.33 -4.32 1.83
N SER A 70 8.12 -4.61 2.87
CA SER A 70 8.93 -3.60 3.55
C SER A 70 9.95 -2.98 2.60
N GLU A 71 10.32 -1.72 2.80
CA GLU A 71 11.46 -1.12 2.09
C GLU A 71 12.79 -1.80 2.46
N VAL A 72 13.78 -1.69 1.57
CA VAL A 72 15.14 -2.20 1.83
C VAL A 72 15.76 -1.46 3.03
N GLY A 73 16.30 -2.21 3.99
CA GLY A 73 16.94 -1.66 5.20
C GLY A 73 15.98 -1.42 6.36
N VAL A 74 14.72 -1.83 6.24
CA VAL A 74 13.79 -1.98 7.36
C VAL A 74 14.20 -3.19 8.19
N ASP A 75 14.14 -3.08 9.52
CA ASP A 75 14.51 -4.15 10.47
C ASP A 75 13.32 -5.06 10.78
N ALA A 76 12.15 -4.46 10.96
CA ALA A 76 10.92 -5.20 11.20
C ALA A 76 9.68 -4.54 10.61
N MET A 77 8.68 -5.37 10.31
CA MET A 77 7.31 -4.92 10.14
C MET A 77 6.56 -5.08 11.46
N LYS A 78 5.85 -4.04 11.89
CA LYS A 78 5.03 -4.03 13.10
C LYS A 78 3.57 -3.88 12.72
N VAL A 79 2.72 -4.78 13.22
CA VAL A 79 1.26 -4.77 13.02
C VAL A 79 0.60 -4.60 14.37
N ILE A 80 -0.28 -3.60 14.50
CA ILE A 80 -1.01 -3.30 15.72
C ILE A 80 -2.50 -3.51 15.44
N LEU A 81 -3.13 -4.44 16.16
CA LEU A 81 -4.59 -4.54 16.24
C LEU A 81 -5.06 -3.78 17.47
N HIS A 82 -5.91 -2.78 17.27
CA HIS A 82 -6.62 -2.07 18.31
C HIS A 82 -8.12 -2.37 18.23
N THR A 83 -8.71 -2.80 19.34
CA THR A 83 -10.14 -3.13 19.44
C THR A 83 -10.72 -2.68 20.78
N ASP A 84 -12.02 -2.53 20.89
CA ASP A 84 -12.72 -2.25 22.15
C ASP A 84 -13.47 -3.48 22.71
N ASP A 85 -14.37 -3.28 23.68
CA ASP A 85 -15.21 -4.33 24.27
C ASP A 85 -16.61 -4.40 23.62
N LYS A 86 -16.84 -3.73 22.48
CA LYS A 86 -18.15 -3.53 21.86
C LYS A 86 -18.18 -3.90 20.39
N GLY A 87 -19.00 -4.91 20.08
CA GLY A 87 -19.20 -5.34 18.70
C GLY A 87 -18.01 -6.18 18.23
N VAL A 88 -18.30 -7.39 17.78
CA VAL A 88 -17.26 -8.36 17.43
C VAL A 88 -17.26 -8.56 15.93
N ALA A 89 -16.07 -8.52 15.34
CA ALA A 89 -15.83 -8.94 13.98
C ALA A 89 -14.95 -10.20 13.97
N SER A 90 -14.83 -10.83 12.82
CA SER A 90 -14.08 -12.08 12.65
C SER A 90 -12.56 -11.90 12.66
N GLY A 91 -12.07 -10.66 12.67
CA GLY A 91 -10.64 -10.36 12.74
C GLY A 91 -9.94 -10.54 11.41
N PHE A 92 -8.67 -10.94 11.44
CA PHE A 92 -7.84 -11.07 10.24
C PHE A 92 -7.00 -12.33 10.24
N THR A 93 -6.60 -12.77 9.06
CA THR A 93 -5.51 -13.74 8.86
C THR A 93 -4.50 -13.16 7.88
N ALA A 94 -3.21 -13.36 8.14
CA ALA A 94 -2.15 -12.89 7.28
C ALA A 94 -1.07 -13.96 7.10
N THR A 95 -0.53 -14.03 5.89
CA THR A 95 0.70 -14.77 5.58
C THR A 95 1.86 -13.79 5.61
N TYR A 96 3.00 -14.22 6.16
CA TYR A 96 4.24 -13.46 6.12
C TYR A 96 5.33 -14.29 5.46
N GLU A 97 6.20 -13.62 4.71
CA GLU A 97 7.34 -14.24 4.04
C GLU A 97 8.55 -13.32 4.14
N PHE A 98 9.74 -13.91 4.23
CA PHE A 98 11.01 -13.20 4.26
C PHE A 98 11.77 -13.50 2.97
N PHE A 99 12.19 -12.44 2.28
CA PHE A 99 12.91 -12.56 1.01
C PHE A 99 14.24 -11.83 1.10
N PRO A 100 15.30 -12.32 0.44
CA PRO A 100 16.50 -11.51 0.22
C PRO A 100 16.11 -10.18 -0.44
N ALA A 101 16.71 -9.09 0.02
CA ALA A 101 16.38 -7.75 -0.45
C ALA A 101 16.62 -7.66 -1.96
N ILE A 102 15.52 -7.43 -2.69
CA ILE A 102 15.55 -7.20 -4.12
C ILE A 102 15.75 -5.68 -4.26
N THR A 103 16.75 -5.24 -5.03
CA THR A 103 16.97 -3.79 -5.17
C THR A 103 15.70 -3.13 -5.73
N ARG A 104 15.39 -1.93 -5.24
CA ARG A 104 14.15 -1.14 -5.42
C ARG A 104 13.61 -1.01 -6.87
N TYR A 105 14.39 -1.37 -7.89
CA TYR A 105 14.12 -1.13 -9.31
C TYR A 105 14.23 -2.37 -10.21
N VAL A 106 14.63 -3.54 -9.70
CA VAL A 106 15.06 -4.65 -10.57
C VAL A 106 13.90 -5.43 -11.23
N ASP A 107 12.67 -5.34 -10.72
CA ASP A 107 11.55 -6.09 -11.32
C ASP A 107 10.86 -5.35 -12.47
N CYS A 108 10.54 -4.05 -12.32
CA CYS A 108 9.73 -3.31 -13.31
C CYS A 108 9.62 -1.78 -13.11
N GLY A 109 10.21 -1.23 -12.05
CA GLY A 109 10.13 0.19 -11.72
C GLY A 109 11.23 1.05 -12.36
N ARG A 110 11.12 2.38 -12.27
CA ARG A 110 12.21 3.30 -12.67
C ARG A 110 12.13 4.66 -11.99
N ASN A 111 13.28 5.32 -11.89
CA ASN A 111 13.36 6.75 -11.60
C ASN A 111 13.10 7.53 -12.88
N ILE A 112 12.26 8.55 -12.79
CA ILE A 112 11.89 9.44 -13.89
C ILE A 112 12.22 10.85 -13.45
N SER A 113 13.09 11.51 -14.20
CA SER A 113 13.53 12.88 -13.93
C SER A 113 13.49 13.71 -15.19
N GLU A 114 13.29 15.02 -15.04
CA GLU A 114 13.43 16.03 -16.10
C GLU A 114 12.49 15.93 -17.30
N LEU A 115 11.52 15.00 -17.28
CA LEU A 115 10.44 14.92 -18.26
C LEU A 115 9.27 15.82 -17.86
N THR A 116 8.55 16.34 -18.86
CA THR A 116 7.31 17.12 -18.68
C THR A 116 6.06 16.27 -18.80
N GLU A 117 6.16 15.10 -19.44
CA GLU A 117 5.08 14.13 -19.63
C GLU A 117 5.66 12.73 -19.89
N GLY A 118 4.81 11.70 -19.79
CA GLY A 118 5.17 10.32 -20.10
C GLY A 118 4.04 9.35 -19.79
N VAL A 119 4.21 8.10 -20.23
CA VAL A 119 3.27 7.00 -19.98
C VAL A 119 3.97 5.91 -19.15
N LEU A 120 3.25 5.41 -18.16
CA LEU A 120 3.63 4.23 -17.37
C LEU A 120 2.67 3.10 -17.68
N ALA A 121 3.19 1.88 -17.70
CA ALA A 121 2.40 0.69 -17.90
C ALA A 121 2.92 -0.41 -16.97
N SER A 122 2.00 -1.23 -16.46
CA SER A 122 2.36 -2.44 -15.74
C SER A 122 3.10 -3.42 -16.67
N PRO A 123 4.00 -4.26 -16.14
CA PRO A 123 4.64 -5.31 -16.93
C PRO A 123 3.60 -6.19 -17.65
N GLY A 124 3.85 -6.48 -18.92
CA GLY A 124 2.96 -7.31 -19.73
C GLY A 124 1.78 -6.60 -20.38
N PHE A 125 1.49 -5.33 -20.03
CA PHE A 125 0.40 -4.56 -20.65
C PHE A 125 0.54 -4.53 -22.19
N PRO A 126 -0.55 -4.74 -22.97
CA PRO A 126 -1.96 -4.82 -22.55
C PRO A 126 -2.43 -6.21 -22.06
N GLY A 127 -1.54 -7.20 -21.94
CA GLY A 127 -1.83 -8.49 -21.32
C GLY A 127 -1.79 -8.46 -19.79
N SER A 128 -2.00 -9.61 -19.17
CA SER A 128 -1.98 -9.77 -17.71
C SER A 128 -0.57 -9.63 -17.13
N TYR A 129 -0.48 -9.07 -15.93
CA TYR A 129 0.75 -9.13 -15.11
C TYR A 129 1.02 -10.57 -14.64
N LEU A 130 2.26 -10.87 -14.23
CA LEU A 130 2.63 -12.23 -13.81
C LEU A 130 2.02 -12.54 -12.43
N PRO A 131 1.66 -13.80 -12.16
CA PRO A 131 1.06 -14.20 -10.88
C PRO A 131 2.08 -14.32 -9.73
N SER A 132 3.37 -14.11 -9.99
CA SER A 132 4.41 -14.04 -8.96
C SER A 132 4.39 -12.68 -8.26
N LEU A 133 5.01 -12.60 -7.09
CA LEU A 133 5.27 -11.32 -6.43
C LEU A 133 6.04 -10.40 -7.39
N GLN A 134 5.41 -9.29 -7.78
CA GLN A 134 6.00 -8.25 -8.62
C GLN A 134 5.84 -6.91 -7.92
N VAL A 135 6.95 -6.26 -7.59
CA VAL A 135 6.93 -4.94 -6.92
C VAL A 135 7.57 -3.90 -7.84
N CYS A 136 6.72 -3.13 -8.51
CA CYS A 136 7.16 -2.02 -9.35
C CYS A 136 7.11 -0.72 -8.55
N ASN A 137 8.23 0.02 -8.50
CA ASN A 137 8.29 1.35 -7.90
C ASN A 137 8.67 2.40 -8.96
N TRP A 138 7.81 3.40 -9.16
CA TRP A 138 8.13 4.56 -9.98
C TRP A 138 8.32 5.78 -9.10
N PHE A 139 9.51 6.37 -9.17
CA PHE A 139 9.78 7.65 -8.51
C PHE A 139 9.88 8.73 -9.57
N ILE A 140 8.91 9.64 -9.57
CA ILE A 140 8.80 10.71 -10.54
C ILE A 140 9.22 12.01 -9.87
N THR A 141 10.20 12.69 -10.45
CA THR A 141 10.68 13.99 -10.01
C THR A 141 10.62 14.98 -11.17
N VAL A 142 9.83 16.03 -11.01
CA VAL A 142 9.74 17.15 -11.95
C VAL A 142 10.49 18.37 -11.43
N ARG A 143 10.59 19.42 -12.26
CA ARG A 143 11.27 20.66 -11.90
C ARG A 143 10.69 21.25 -10.60
N PRO A 144 11.50 21.98 -9.81
CA PRO A 144 10.99 22.74 -8.67
C PRO A 144 9.79 23.60 -9.06
N HIS A 145 8.86 23.76 -8.11
CA HIS A 145 7.61 24.52 -8.28
C HIS A 145 6.62 23.95 -9.31
N HIS A 146 6.85 22.75 -9.84
CA HIS A 146 5.87 22.01 -10.64
C HIS A 146 5.22 20.90 -9.80
N LYS A 147 4.03 20.47 -10.22
CA LYS A 147 3.31 19.32 -9.67
C LYS A 147 3.12 18.27 -10.75
N ILE A 148 2.93 17.03 -10.31
CA ILE A 148 2.70 15.87 -11.15
C ILE A 148 1.21 15.58 -11.12
N LEU A 149 0.59 15.53 -12.29
CA LEU A 149 -0.77 15.04 -12.48
C LEU A 149 -0.68 13.62 -13.04
N LEU A 150 -1.10 12.64 -12.24
CA LEU A 150 -1.23 11.24 -12.67
C LEU A 150 -2.67 11.00 -13.12
N SER A 151 -2.85 10.57 -14.37
CA SER A 151 -4.16 10.18 -14.91
C SER A 151 -4.14 8.72 -15.36
N PHE A 152 -5.08 7.91 -14.86
CA PHE A 152 -5.22 6.51 -15.27
C PHE A 152 -5.97 6.39 -16.60
N LEU A 153 -5.27 5.93 -17.65
CA LEU A 153 -5.88 5.67 -18.95
C LEU A 153 -6.61 4.33 -18.99
N PHE A 154 -6.02 3.32 -18.36
CA PHE A 154 -6.57 1.98 -18.18
C PHE A 154 -6.26 1.51 -16.77
N PHE A 155 -7.23 0.89 -16.08
CA PHE A 155 -7.04 0.39 -14.73
C PHE A 155 -7.88 -0.87 -14.52
N LEU A 156 -7.19 -1.99 -14.28
CA LEU A 156 -7.80 -3.27 -13.95
C LEU A 156 -6.82 -4.04 -13.08
N ILE A 157 -7.04 -4.03 -11.77
CA ILE A 157 -6.19 -4.65 -10.77
C ILE A 157 -7.05 -5.56 -9.91
N GLU A 158 -6.55 -6.75 -9.55
CA GLU A 158 -7.31 -7.68 -8.70
C GLU A 158 -7.73 -7.02 -7.38
N GLY A 159 -9.03 -6.97 -7.11
CA GLY A 159 -9.57 -6.45 -5.86
C GLY A 159 -11.06 -6.15 -5.95
N ASP A 160 -11.66 -5.94 -4.78
CA ASP A 160 -13.02 -5.45 -4.63
C ASP A 160 -12.97 -4.46 -3.48
N PRO A 161 -12.59 -3.21 -3.75
CA PRO A 161 -12.16 -2.30 -2.70
C PRO A 161 -13.31 -2.05 -1.71
N GLU A 162 -14.57 -2.15 -2.15
CA GLU A 162 -15.78 -1.86 -1.39
C GLU A 162 -16.15 -2.99 -0.42
N ARG A 163 -15.95 -4.25 -0.84
CA ARG A 163 -16.42 -5.42 -0.09
C ARG A 163 -15.31 -6.23 0.57
N ARG A 164 -14.10 -6.19 0.01
CA ARG A 164 -12.96 -7.04 0.42
C ARG A 164 -11.63 -6.31 0.50
N GLY A 165 -11.51 -5.10 -0.04
CA GLY A 165 -10.23 -4.40 -0.19
C GLY A 165 -9.39 -4.96 -1.35
N CYS A 166 -8.07 -4.92 -1.18
CA CYS A 166 -7.11 -5.21 -2.24
C CYS A 166 -6.23 -6.46 -1.98
N PRO A 167 -6.76 -7.58 -1.44
CA PRO A 167 -5.94 -8.64 -0.84
C PRO A 167 -4.96 -9.33 -1.81
N GLY A 168 -5.22 -9.30 -3.13
CA GLY A 168 -4.38 -9.93 -4.15
C GLY A 168 -3.38 -8.98 -4.81
N ALA A 169 -3.80 -7.76 -5.17
CA ALA A 169 -2.95 -6.78 -5.84
C ALA A 169 -3.38 -5.35 -5.51
N VAL A 170 -2.42 -4.42 -5.55
CA VAL A 170 -2.69 -3.02 -5.19
C VAL A 170 -1.74 -2.08 -5.93
N VAL A 171 -2.25 -0.92 -6.33
CA VAL A 171 -1.45 0.23 -6.76
C VAL A 171 -1.45 1.25 -5.63
N ARG A 172 -0.26 1.68 -5.20
CA ARG A 172 -0.10 2.65 -4.11
C ARG A 172 0.43 3.97 -4.64
N VAL A 173 -0.42 4.99 -4.69
CA VAL A 173 0.00 6.33 -5.10
C VAL A 173 0.35 7.14 -3.85
N TYR A 174 1.52 7.75 -3.82
CA TYR A 174 1.97 8.68 -2.78
C TYR A 174 2.04 10.09 -3.39
N PRO A 175 0.95 10.88 -3.32
CA PRO A 175 0.95 12.27 -3.76
C PRO A 175 1.83 13.15 -2.88
N GLU A 176 2.01 12.73 -1.62
CA GLU A 176 2.87 13.32 -0.61
C GLU A 176 3.79 12.25 -0.02
N LEU A 177 5.10 12.52 0.01
CA LEU A 177 6.06 11.59 0.61
C LEU A 177 6.05 11.73 2.12
N GLY A 178 5.94 10.59 2.82
CA GLY A 178 5.92 10.53 4.28
C GLY A 178 4.51 10.29 4.84
N GLU A 179 3.48 10.59 4.07
CA GLU A 179 2.10 10.24 4.38
C GLU A 179 1.75 8.83 3.87
N PRO A 180 0.75 8.17 4.46
CA PRO A 180 0.20 6.92 3.91
C PRO A 180 -0.29 7.10 2.45
N PRO A 181 -0.13 6.08 1.59
CA PRO A 181 -0.53 6.17 0.19
C PRO A 181 -2.04 6.12 0.02
N MET A 182 -2.52 6.46 -1.18
CA MET A 182 -3.81 6.00 -1.68
C MET A 182 -3.65 4.55 -2.16
N GLU A 183 -4.47 3.62 -1.68
CA GLU A 183 -4.53 2.25 -2.19
C GLU A 183 -5.65 2.10 -3.22
N LEU A 184 -5.30 1.59 -4.40
CA LEU A 184 -6.21 1.41 -5.53
C LEU A 184 -6.19 -0.05 -6.00
N CYS A 185 -7.36 -0.63 -6.20
CA CYS A 185 -7.57 -1.93 -6.83
C CYS A 185 -8.99 -2.02 -7.40
N GLY A 186 -9.31 -3.13 -8.07
CA GLY A 186 -10.58 -3.37 -8.75
C GLY A 186 -10.60 -2.89 -10.20
N GLU A 187 -11.80 -2.83 -10.76
CA GLU A 187 -12.02 -2.56 -12.20
C GLU A 187 -12.50 -1.13 -12.50
N SER A 188 -12.92 -0.38 -11.48
CA SER A 188 -13.44 0.97 -11.65
C SER A 188 -12.87 1.90 -10.59
N LEU A 189 -12.26 2.99 -11.07
CA LEU A 189 -11.82 4.09 -10.22
C LEU A 189 -12.94 5.11 -10.04
N ALA A 190 -13.16 5.52 -8.79
CA ALA A 190 -13.98 6.69 -8.48
C ALA A 190 -13.41 7.95 -9.15
N ASN A 191 -14.26 8.95 -9.42
CA ASN A 191 -13.84 10.16 -10.15
C ASN A 191 -12.62 10.85 -9.52
N HIS A 192 -12.52 10.88 -8.19
CA HIS A 192 -11.42 11.51 -7.47
C HIS A 192 -10.10 10.69 -7.47
N SER A 193 -10.15 9.42 -7.88
CA SER A 193 -8.99 8.52 -7.98
C SER A 193 -8.49 8.38 -9.42
N ARG A 194 -9.24 8.88 -10.41
CA ARG A 194 -8.85 8.83 -11.83
C ARG A 194 -7.71 9.78 -12.15
N GLU A 195 -7.70 10.92 -11.49
CA GLU A 195 -6.68 11.96 -11.63
C GLU A 195 -6.18 12.36 -10.24
N ILE A 196 -4.87 12.23 -10.02
CA ILE A 196 -4.24 12.46 -8.73
C ILE A 196 -3.14 13.49 -8.89
N LEU A 197 -3.25 14.59 -8.16
CA LEU A 197 -2.29 15.68 -8.17
C LEU A 197 -1.33 15.55 -6.99
N SER A 198 -0.02 15.61 -7.22
CA SER A 198 0.98 15.63 -6.14
C SER A 198 0.90 16.90 -5.29
N SER A 199 1.32 16.80 -4.02
CA SER A 199 1.51 17.98 -3.17
C SER A 199 2.84 18.69 -3.45
N SER A 200 3.85 17.94 -3.93
CA SER A 200 5.20 18.42 -4.24
C SER A 200 5.63 18.19 -5.70
N ASN A 201 6.90 18.43 -6.03
CA ASN A 201 7.48 18.09 -7.33
C ASN A 201 7.93 16.61 -7.42
N ILE A 202 7.59 15.79 -6.42
CA ILE A 202 7.92 14.37 -6.36
C ILE A 202 6.63 13.56 -6.12
N MET A 203 6.51 12.43 -6.81
CA MET A 203 5.44 11.45 -6.60
C MET A 203 6.05 10.04 -6.65
N LYS A 204 5.62 9.17 -5.74
CA LYS A 204 5.91 7.72 -5.79
C LYS A 204 4.64 6.98 -6.20
N ILE A 205 4.79 5.98 -7.07
CA ILE A 205 3.76 5.00 -7.43
C ILE A 205 4.35 3.61 -7.20
#